data_AF-K1RQW1-F1
#
_entry.id   AF-K1RQW1-F1
#
_cell.length_a   1.000
_cell.length_b   1.000
_cell.length_c   1.000
_cell.angle_alpha   90.00
_cell.angle_beta   90.00
_cell.angle_gamma   90.00
#
_symmetry.space_group_name_H-M   'P 1'
#
loop_
_entity.id
_entity.type
_entity.pdbx_description
1 polymer ?
#
loop_
_entity_poly.entity_id
_entity_poly.type
_entity_poly.pdbx_seq_one_letter_code
_entity_poly.pdbx_strand_id
1 'polypeptide(L)'
;MVNMRPFTAFEQKNLKFLVNHNVKFTQVEITPTGLGKGILDSTAPMRAYFLENGIHNYEEQLQGQEHKQINKLAFLPMQHNFSRKHPFIVQTQ
;
A
#
# COMPACT_ATOMS: atom_id res chain seq x y z
N MET A 1 -15.05 -10.98 4.20
CA MET A 1 -15.01 -9.76 5.04
C MET A 1 -13.58 -9.58 5.51
N VAL A 2 -12.95 -8.45 5.21
CA VAL A 2 -11.62 -8.11 5.75
C VAL A 2 -11.87 -7.58 7.16
N ASN A 3 -11.45 -8.32 8.19
CA ASN A 3 -11.64 -7.91 9.57
C ASN A 3 -10.53 -6.93 9.97
N MET A 4 -10.74 -5.64 9.70
CA MET A 4 -9.76 -4.59 9.99
C MET A 4 -9.97 -3.96 11.36
N ARG A 5 -8.87 -3.70 12.08
CA ARG A 5 -8.93 -2.90 13.31
C ARG A 5 -9.36 -1.46 13.01
N PRO A 6 -9.97 -0.75 13.96
CA PRO A 6 -10.21 0.68 13.83
C PRO A 6 -8.91 1.46 13.55
N PHE A 7 -9.01 2.48 12.70
CA PHE A 7 -7.90 3.40 12.44
C PHE A 7 -7.57 4.22 13.69
N THR A 8 -6.27 4.41 13.96
CA THR A 8 -5.78 5.38 14.93
C THR A 8 -6.09 6.80 14.47
N ALA A 9 -6.06 7.78 15.40
CA ALA A 9 -6.29 9.19 15.06
C ALA A 9 -5.31 9.70 13.97
N PHE A 10 -4.07 9.18 13.96
CA PHE A 10 -3.07 9.49 12.95
C PHE A 10 -3.45 8.96 11.57
N GLU A 11 -3.82 7.69 11.47
CA GLU A 11 -4.24 7.08 10.21
C GLU A 11 -5.49 7.75 9.65
N GLN A 12 -6.47 8.06 10.51
CA GLN A 12 -7.67 8.82 10.11
C GLN A 12 -7.33 10.19 9.53
N LYS A 13 -6.34 10.89 10.10
CA LYS A 13 -5.86 12.18 9.57
C LYS A 13 -5.28 12.02 8.17
N ASN A 14 -4.45 10.99 7.95
CA ASN A 14 -3.88 10.71 6.63
C ASN A 14 -4.95 10.30 5.61
N LEU A 15 -5.93 9.50 6.03
CA LEU A 15 -7.05 9.07 5.20
C LEU A 15 -7.86 10.29 4.73
N LYS A 16 -8.20 11.21 5.65
CA LYS A 16 -8.86 12.48 5.32
C LYS A 16 -8.03 13.33 4.36
N PHE A 17 -6.72 13.46 4.61
CA PHE A 17 -5.83 14.23 3.73
C PHE A 17 -5.83 13.68 2.29
N LEU A 18 -5.72 12.36 2.12
CA LEU A 18 -5.68 11.74 0.80
C LEU A 18 -7.01 11.88 0.07
N VAL A 19 -8.13 11.66 0.77
CA VAL A 19 -9.47 11.84 0.20
C VAL A 19 -9.69 13.30 -0.22
N ASN A 20 -9.33 14.26 0.64
CA ASN A 20 -9.50 15.69 0.34
C ASN A 20 -8.68 16.16 -0.86
N HIS A 21 -7.56 15.50 -1.15
CA HIS A 21 -6.70 15.81 -2.31
C HIS A 21 -6.96 14.91 -3.52
N ASN A 22 -8.04 14.11 -3.50
CA ASN A 22 -8.38 13.17 -4.57
C ASN A 22 -7.23 12.23 -4.96
N VAL A 23 -6.43 11.85 -3.96
CA VAL A 23 -5.30 10.98 -4.17
C VAL A 23 -5.78 9.54 -4.03
N LYS A 24 -5.62 8.73 -5.07
CA LYS A 24 -5.90 7.30 -4.99
C LYS A 24 -4.91 6.64 -4.03
N PHE A 25 -5.41 5.74 -3.19
CA PHE A 25 -4.60 4.95 -2.26
C PHE A 25 -5.23 3.58 -2.03
N THR A 26 -4.42 2.65 -1.50
CA THR A 26 -4.90 1.38 -0.94
C THR A 26 -4.31 1.19 0.46
N GLN A 27 -4.91 0.29 1.22
CA GLN A 27 -4.49 -0.01 2.58
C GLN A 27 -3.60 -1.25 2.61
N VAL A 28 -2.52 -1.17 3.38
CA VAL A 28 -1.58 -2.25 3.60
C VAL A 28 -1.55 -2.56 5.09
N GLU A 29 -1.89 -3.80 5.44
CA GLU A 29 -1.66 -4.31 6.78
C GLU A 29 -0.26 -4.88 6.87
N ILE A 30 0.51 -4.38 7.83
CA ILE A 30 1.88 -4.85 8.07
C ILE A 30 2.00 -5.43 9.47
N THR A 31 2.73 -6.53 9.57
CA THR A 31 3.20 -7.07 10.85
C THR A 31 4.68 -6.76 11.01
N PRO A 32 5.20 -6.61 12.25
CA PRO A 32 6.63 -6.40 12.48
C PRO A 32 7.50 -7.48 11.81
N THR A 33 7.07 -8.74 11.87
CA THR A 33 7.76 -9.86 11.21
C THR A 33 7.67 -9.78 9.70
N GLY A 34 6.50 -9.48 9.14
CA GLY A 34 6.30 -9.36 7.70
C GLY A 34 7.15 -8.26 7.09
N LEU A 35 7.22 -7.11 7.77
CA LEU A 35 8.11 -6.00 7.39
C LEU A 35 9.57 -6.38 7.54
N GLY A 36 9.97 -6.94 8.69
CA GLY A 36 11.37 -7.28 8.97
C GLY A 36 11.94 -8.35 8.04
N LYS A 37 11.13 -9.29 7.57
CA LYS A 37 11.54 -10.34 6.64
C LYS A 37 11.25 -10.00 5.16
N GLY A 38 10.48 -8.95 4.88
CA GLY A 38 10.08 -8.59 3.52
C GLY A 38 9.17 -9.63 2.83
N ILE A 39 8.28 -10.27 3.60
CA ILE A 39 7.46 -11.42 3.18
C ILE A 39 5.96 -11.10 3.09
N LEU A 40 5.61 -9.82 2.95
CA LEU A 40 4.21 -9.42 2.89
C LEU A 40 3.63 -9.70 1.50
N ASP A 41 2.52 -10.41 1.47
CA ASP A 41 1.74 -10.62 0.26
C ASP A 41 0.79 -9.44 0.00
N SER A 42 0.56 -9.16 -1.28
CA SER A 42 -0.45 -8.19 -1.68
C SER A 42 -1.85 -8.78 -1.47
N THR A 43 -2.63 -8.13 -0.61
CA THR A 43 -4.03 -8.49 -0.38
C THR A 43 -4.88 -8.21 -1.63
N ALA A 44 -6.07 -8.80 -1.72
CA ALA A 44 -6.99 -8.55 -2.84
C ALA A 44 -7.19 -7.05 -3.18
N PRO A 45 -7.45 -6.13 -2.22
CA PRO A 45 -7.56 -4.70 -2.53
C PRO A 45 -6.24 -4.06 -2.99
N MET A 46 -5.08 -4.55 -2.56
CA MET A 46 -3.80 -4.09 -3.10
C MET A 46 -3.62 -4.54 -4.55
N ARG A 47 -3.93 -5.80 -4.85
CA ARG A 47 -3.84 -6.34 -6.22
C ARG A 47 -4.74 -5.57 -7.18
N ALA A 48 -5.99 -5.32 -6.80
CA ALA A 48 -6.92 -4.52 -7.58
C ALA A 48 -6.38 -3.10 -7.81
N TYR A 49 -5.92 -2.43 -6.74
CA TYR A 49 -5.31 -1.10 -6.85
C TYR A 49 -4.10 -1.08 -7.79
N PHE A 50 -3.22 -2.08 -7.70
CA PHE A 50 -2.05 -2.17 -8.57
C PHE A 50 -2.42 -2.36 -10.04
N LEU A 51 -3.41 -3.19 -10.32
CA LEU A 51 -3.90 -3.39 -11.68
C LEU A 51 -4.54 -2.11 -12.24
N GLU A 52 -5.46 -1.50 -11.48
CA GLU A 52 -6.19 -0.29 -11.89
C GLU A 52 -5.31 0.94 -12.11
N ASN A 53 -4.16 1.01 -11.42
CA ASN A 53 -3.19 2.10 -11.57
C ASN A 53 -2.02 1.74 -12.49
N GLY A 54 -2.06 0.59 -13.18
CA GLY A 54 -1.00 0.17 -14.10
C GLY A 54 0.35 -0.08 -13.42
N ILE A 55 0.33 -0.40 -12.12
CA ILE A 55 1.54 -0.65 -11.31
C ILE A 55 2.00 -2.09 -11.49
N HIS A 56 1.06 -3.05 -11.46
CA HIS A 56 1.37 -4.47 -11.59
C HIS A 56 0.13 -5.29 -11.96
N ASN A 57 0.28 -6.28 -12.84
CA ASN A 57 -0.73 -7.28 -13.16
C ASN A 57 -0.25 -8.67 -12.72
N TYR A 58 -0.83 -9.21 -11.66
CA TYR A 58 -0.43 -10.51 -11.12
C TYR A 58 -0.85 -11.69 -12.00
N GLU A 59 -1.88 -11.54 -12.84
CA GLU A 59 -2.35 -12.61 -13.73
C GLU A 59 -1.34 -12.91 -14.86
N GLU A 60 -0.52 -11.92 -15.21
CA GLU A 60 0.52 -12.03 -16.24
C GLU A 60 1.91 -12.30 -15.64
N GLN A 61 2.03 -12.35 -14.31
CA GLN A 61 3.32 -12.50 -13.66
C GLN A 61 3.86 -13.94 -13.81
N LEU A 62 4.94 -14.08 -14.57
CA LEU A 62 5.66 -15.33 -14.71
C LEU A 62 6.40 -15.71 -13.42
N GLN A 63 6.61 -17.02 -13.22
CA GLN A 63 7.33 -17.55 -12.06
C GLN A 63 8.85 -17.40 -12.25
N GLY A 64 9.57 -17.06 -11.19
CA GLY A 64 11.04 -16.97 -11.19
C GLY A 64 11.56 -15.65 -10.63
N GLN A 65 12.85 -15.60 -10.27
CA GLN A 65 13.46 -14.35 -9.77
C GLN A 65 13.66 -13.34 -10.90
N GLU A 66 13.90 -13.82 -12.11
CA GLU A 66 14.05 -13.05 -13.33
C GLU A 66 12.79 -12.26 -13.71
N HIS A 67 11.62 -12.70 -13.24
CA HIS A 67 10.33 -12.06 -13.49
C HIS A 67 9.86 -11.19 -12.31
N LYS A 68 10.70 -11.03 -11.28
CA LYS A 68 10.39 -10.20 -10.12
C LYS A 68 10.43 -8.71 -10.47
N GLN A 69 9.30 -8.03 -10.31
CA GLN A 69 9.24 -6.57 -10.45
C GLN A 69 9.55 -5.88 -9.12
N ILE A 70 10.35 -4.80 -9.19
CA ILE A 70 10.69 -3.96 -8.05
C ILE A 70 10.22 -2.54 -8.33
N ASN A 71 9.21 -2.10 -7.59
CA ASN A 71 8.62 -0.77 -7.74
C ASN A 71 8.98 0.09 -6.52
N LYS A 72 9.31 1.37 -6.76
CA LYS A 72 9.55 2.31 -5.67
C LYS A 72 8.22 2.77 -5.07
N LEU A 73 8.08 2.60 -3.76
CA LEU A 73 6.94 3.06 -2.97
C LEU A 73 7.32 4.31 -2.18
N ALA A 74 6.37 5.22 -2.00
CA ALA A 74 6.48 6.29 -1.01
C ALA A 74 5.44 6.06 0.09
N PHE A 75 5.90 5.97 1.33
CA PHE A 75 5.03 6.07 2.50
C PHE A 75 4.78 7.54 2.80
N LEU A 76 3.62 7.88 3.37
CA LEU A 76 3.36 9.23 3.87
C LEU A 76 3.93 9.34 5.29
N PRO A 77 5.11 9.99 5.49
CA PRO A 77 5.58 10.29 6.83
C PRO A 77 4.70 11.38 7.47
N MET A 78 4.82 11.51 8.79
CA MET A 78 4.15 12.47 9.67
C MET A 78 4.26 13.96 9.25
N GLN A 79 5.07 14.29 8.23
CA GLN A 79 5.51 15.65 7.92
C GLN A 79 5.30 15.94 6.42
N HIS A 80 4.51 16.97 6.15
CA HIS A 80 3.94 17.35 4.85
C HIS A 80 4.99 17.76 3.79
N ASN A 81 5.63 16.80 3.14
CA ASN A 81 6.32 17.03 1.86
C ASN A 81 5.92 15.90 0.89
N PHE A 82 4.86 16.16 0.12
CA PHE A 82 4.29 15.21 -0.83
C PHE A 82 5.01 15.29 -2.18
N SER A 83 5.65 14.20 -2.60
CA SER A 83 6.06 14.00 -3.99
C SER A 83 5.17 12.92 -4.61
N ARG A 84 4.58 13.23 -5.78
CA ARG A 84 3.43 12.55 -6.42
C ARG A 84 3.71 11.12 -6.91
N LYS A 85 4.07 10.16 -6.06
CA LYS A 85 4.15 8.75 -6.49
C LYS A 85 3.48 7.82 -5.47
N HIS A 86 2.28 7.37 -5.85
CA HIS A 86 1.47 6.27 -5.29
C HIS A 86 1.53 6.12 -3.76
N PRO A 87 0.66 6.82 -3.00
CA PRO A 87 0.63 6.67 -1.55
C PRO A 87 -0.15 5.45 -1.09
N PHE A 88 0.32 4.87 0.01
CA PHE A 88 -0.29 3.75 0.71
C PHE A 88 -0.62 4.17 2.13
N ILE A 89 -1.76 3.73 2.63
CA ILE A 89 -2.05 3.81 4.06
C ILE A 89 -1.55 2.52 4.69
N VAL A 90 -0.52 2.65 5.51
CA VAL A 90 0.04 1.55 6.28
C VAL A 90 -0.68 1.47 7.61
N GLN A 91 -1.31 0.32 7.87
CA GLN A 91 -1.74 -0.06 9.20
C GLN A 91 -0.76 -1.06 9.78
N THR A 92 -0.12 -0.71 10.88
CA THR A 92 0.63 -1.68 11.69
C THR A 92 -0.35 -2.45 12.58
N GLN A 93 -0.22 -3.77 12.59
CA GLN A 93 -0.82 -4.64 13.62
C GLN A 93 0.01 -4.59 14.91
#